data_AF-A0A3N4NZ88-F1
#
_entry.id   AF-A0A3N4NZ88-F1
#
_cell.length_a   1.000
_cell.length_b   1.000
_cell.length_c   1.000
_cell.angle_alpha   90.00
_cell.angle_beta   90.00
_cell.angle_gamma   90.00
#
_symmetry.space_group_name_H-M   'P 1'
#
loop_
_entity.id
_entity.type
_entity.pdbx_description
1 polymer ?
#
loop_
_entity_poly.entity_id
_entity_poly.type
_entity_poly.pdbx_seq_one_letter_code
_entity_poly.pdbx_strand_id
1 'polypeptide(L)'
;MMTENPEEAMTFGELLALIAEQQRRLTVLESAFSSLTFCLDERAAQLLVHHLTLEAQNQNHDEHLQQHFARLALALQQHHSVQPAQSHT
;
A
#
# COMPACT_ATOMS: atom_id res chain seq x y z
N MET A 1 27.52 17.82 -21.55
CA MET A 1 26.45 18.44 -20.76
C MET A 1 26.26 17.57 -19.53
N MET A 2 26.66 18.06 -18.36
CA MET A 2 26.47 17.32 -17.11
C MET A 2 24.97 17.07 -16.93
N THR A 3 24.59 15.83 -16.75
CA THR A 3 23.28 15.46 -16.20
C THR A 3 23.31 15.87 -14.74
N GLU A 4 23.00 17.13 -14.48
CA GLU A 4 22.77 17.65 -13.13
C GLU A 4 21.65 16.80 -12.53
N ASN A 5 21.97 16.04 -11.48
CA ASN A 5 21.00 15.28 -10.71
C ASN A 5 20.03 16.31 -10.10
N PRO A 6 18.75 16.34 -10.49
CA PRO A 6 17.80 17.33 -9.97
C PRO A 6 17.63 17.23 -8.45
N GLU A 7 18.02 16.09 -7.86
CA GLU A 7 18.06 15.83 -6.42
C GLU A 7 19.23 16.52 -5.70
N GLU A 8 20.34 16.80 -6.39
CA GLU A 8 21.52 17.49 -5.81
C GLU A 8 21.37 19.02 -5.76
N ALA A 9 20.44 19.58 -6.55
CA ALA A 9 20.16 21.01 -6.62
C ALA A 9 18.99 21.48 -5.72
N MET A 10 18.27 20.55 -5.08
CA MET A 10 17.14 20.89 -4.21
C MET A 10 17.60 21.38 -2.84
N THR A 11 17.02 22.49 -2.40
CA THR A 11 17.18 22.93 -1.02
C THR A 11 16.47 21.97 -0.07
N PHE A 12 16.95 21.89 1.18
CA PHE A 12 16.36 21.02 2.20
C PHE A 12 14.84 21.23 2.39
N GLY A 13 14.36 22.47 2.22
CA GLY A 13 12.93 22.80 2.28
C GLY A 13 12.13 22.22 1.11
N GLU A 14 12.69 22.18 -0.10
CA GLU A 14 12.06 21.59 -1.28
C GLU A 14 11.98 20.07 -1.19
N LEU A 15 13.03 19.43 -0.64
CA LEU A 15 13.02 17.99 -0.32
C LEU A 15 11.91 17.63 0.68
N LEU A 16 11.73 18.40 1.75
CA LEU A 16 10.65 18.17 2.72
C LEU A 16 9.25 18.33 2.09
N ALA A 17 9.06 19.34 1.24
CA ALA A 17 7.80 19.54 0.53
C ALA A 17 7.50 18.37 -0.42
N LEU A 18 8.53 17.86 -1.11
CA LEU A 18 8.43 16.74 -2.02
C LEU A 18 8.11 15.43 -1.28
N ILE A 19 8.76 15.17 -0.14
CA ILE A 19 8.44 14.02 0.73
C ILE A 19 6.99 14.10 1.23
N ALA A 20 6.54 15.27 1.69
CA ALA A 20 5.18 15.47 2.18
C ALA A 20 4.13 15.22 1.08
N GLU A 21 4.41 15.66 -0.16
CA GLU A 21 3.54 15.41 -1.30
C GLU A 21 3.53 13.92 -1.70
N GLN A 22 4.69 13.25 -1.69
CA GLN A 22 4.75 11.80 -1.91
C GLN A 22 3.93 11.03 -0.86
N GLN A 23 4.03 11.39 0.42
CA GLN A 23 3.23 10.79 1.49
C GLN A 23 1.73 10.99 1.26
N ARG A 24 1.30 12.21 0.88
CA ARG A 24 -0.10 12.49 0.56
C ARG A 24 -0.62 11.62 -0.59
N ARG A 25 0.17 11.49 -1.66
CA ARG A 25 -0.20 10.65 -2.82
C ARG A 25 -0.33 9.18 -2.43
N LEU A 26 0.57 8.67 -1.58
CA LEU A 26 0.47 7.31 -1.04
C LEU A 26 -0.81 7.12 -0.22
N THR A 27 -1.17 8.05 0.65
CA THR A 27 -2.43 7.97 1.43
C THR A 27 -3.68 7.93 0.55
N VAL A 28 -3.72 8.73 -0.52
CA VAL A 28 -4.83 8.68 -1.49
C VAL A 28 -4.88 7.31 -2.18
N LEU A 29 -3.72 6.78 -2.55
CA LEU A 29 -3.62 5.47 -3.21
C LEU A 29 -4.08 4.34 -2.28
N GLU A 30 -3.67 4.36 -1.01
CA GLU A 30 -4.12 3.42 0.02
C GLU A 30 -5.64 3.47 0.20
N SER A 31 -6.22 4.67 0.28
CA SER A 31 -7.66 4.85 0.39
C SER A 31 -8.43 4.31 -0.82
N ALA A 32 -7.92 4.58 -2.03
CA ALA A 32 -8.49 4.04 -3.26
C ALA A 32 -8.37 2.50 -3.30
N PHE A 33 -7.24 1.96 -2.86
CA PHE A 33 -7.00 0.52 -2.80
C PHE A 33 -7.95 -0.18 -1.81
N SER A 34 -8.11 0.37 -0.60
CA SER A 34 -9.11 -0.11 0.38
C SER A 34 -10.52 -0.09 -0.19
N SER A 35 -10.86 0.94 -0.98
CA SER A 35 -12.17 1.02 -1.65
C SER A 35 -12.33 -0.08 -2.70
N LEU A 36 -11.30 -0.33 -3.50
CA LEU A 36 -11.29 -1.36 -4.55
C LEU A 36 -11.45 -2.76 -3.98
N THR A 37 -10.97 -2.98 -2.76
CA THR A 37 -11.02 -4.29 -2.13
C THR A 37 -12.42 -4.72 -1.69
N PHE A 38 -13.36 -3.78 -1.57
CA PHE A 38 -14.79 -4.10 -1.43
C PHE A 38 -15.41 -4.66 -2.71
N CYS A 39 -14.80 -4.42 -3.87
CA CYS A 39 -15.28 -4.91 -5.16
C CYS A 39 -14.70 -6.30 -5.51
N LEU A 40 -13.78 -6.83 -4.70
CA LEU A 40 -13.19 -8.14 -4.93
C LEU A 40 -14.14 -9.24 -4.47
N ASP A 41 -14.24 -10.31 -5.27
CA ASP A 41 -14.83 -11.55 -4.80
C ASP A 41 -13.91 -12.23 -3.77
N GLU A 42 -14.47 -13.14 -2.98
CA GLU A 42 -13.78 -13.82 -1.89
C GLU A 42 -12.49 -14.53 -2.33
N ARG A 43 -12.47 -15.09 -3.54
CA ARG A 43 -11.30 -15.80 -4.08
C ARG A 43 -10.20 -14.83 -4.50
N ALA A 44 -10.57 -13.73 -5.15
CA ALA A 44 -9.66 -12.68 -5.56
C ALA A 44 -9.06 -11.97 -4.34
N ALA A 45 -9.86 -11.74 -3.29
CA ALA A 45 -9.40 -11.19 -2.02
C ALA A 45 -8.38 -12.11 -1.34
N GLN A 46 -8.64 -13.42 -1.26
CA GLN A 46 -7.69 -14.39 -0.70
C GLN A 46 -6.38 -14.47 -1.50
N LEU A 47 -6.46 -14.47 -2.84
CA LEU A 47 -5.27 -14.45 -3.70
C LEU A 47 -4.44 -13.17 -3.51
N LEU A 48 -5.11 -12.02 -3.38
CA LEU A 48 -4.44 -10.75 -3.14
C LEU A 48 -3.74 -10.74 -1.78
N VAL A 49 -4.40 -11.21 -0.72
CA VAL A 49 -3.80 -11.39 0.61
C VAL A 49 -2.55 -12.28 0.55
N HIS A 50 -2.65 -13.41 -0.18
CA HIS A 50 -1.52 -14.32 -0.36
C HIS A 50 -0.35 -13.65 -1.10
N HIS A 51 -0.62 -12.94 -2.19
CA HIS A 51 0.38 -12.17 -2.92
C HIS A 51 1.06 -11.11 -2.04
N LEU A 52 0.29 -10.33 -1.30
CA LEU A 52 0.84 -9.30 -0.40
C LEU A 52 1.71 -9.91 0.70
N THR A 53 1.33 -11.09 1.21
CA THR A 53 2.11 -11.81 2.22
C THR A 53 3.42 -12.34 1.66
N LEU A 54 3.40 -12.91 0.44
CA LEU A 54 4.61 -13.34 -0.25
C LEU A 54 5.53 -12.15 -0.54
N GLU A 55 4.97 -11.04 -1.02
CA GLU A 55 5.76 -9.87 -1.36
C GLU A 55 6.40 -9.26 -0.11
N ALA A 56 5.68 -9.22 1.03
CA ALA A 56 6.26 -8.81 2.31
C ALA A 56 7.47 -9.68 2.71
N GLN A 57 7.40 -10.99 2.50
CA GLN A 57 8.50 -11.91 2.80
C GLN A 57 9.68 -11.76 1.82
N ASN A 58 9.42 -11.28 0.61
CA ASN A 58 10.45 -11.07 -0.40
C ASN A 58 11.28 -9.78 -0.17
N GLN A 59 10.74 -8.82 0.58
CA GLN A 59 11.40 -7.54 0.90
C GLN A 59 12.44 -7.67 2.03
N ASN A 60 13.47 -8.48 1.83
CA ASN A 60 14.52 -8.76 2.83
C ASN A 60 15.37 -7.55 3.26
N HIS A 61 15.31 -6.42 2.53
CA HIS A 61 16.16 -5.26 2.77
C HIS A 61 15.38 -3.97 3.07
N ASP A 62 14.05 -3.99 2.99
CA ASP A 62 13.21 -2.83 3.22
C ASP A 62 12.11 -3.17 4.23
N GLU A 63 12.44 -2.99 5.51
CA GLU A 63 11.54 -3.28 6.63
C GLU A 63 10.28 -2.40 6.59
N HIS A 64 10.39 -1.17 6.09
CA HIS A 64 9.23 -0.26 5.99
C HIS A 64 8.25 -0.75 4.93
N LEU A 65 8.76 -1.18 3.78
CA LEU A 65 7.96 -1.73 2.70
C LEU A 65 7.35 -3.08 3.07
N GLN A 66 8.13 -3.95 3.73
CA GLN A 66 7.64 -5.21 4.31
C GLN A 66 6.46 -4.96 5.25
N GLN A 67 6.59 -4.00 6.17
CA GLN A 67 5.50 -3.66 7.09
C GLN A 67 4.26 -3.11 6.37
N HIS A 68 4.43 -2.34 5.29
CA HIS A 68 3.30 -1.86 4.49
C HIS A 68 2.53 -3.01 3.85
N PHE A 69 3.23 -3.94 3.21
CA PHE A 69 2.60 -5.13 2.63
C PHE A 69 1.88 -5.97 3.68
N ALA A 70 2.49 -6.18 4.85
CA ALA A 70 1.88 -6.90 5.95
C ALA A 70 0.62 -6.21 6.49
N ARG A 71 0.63 -4.87 6.65
CA ARG A 71 -0.54 -4.09 7.10
C ARG A 71 -1.67 -4.15 6.09
N LEU A 72 -1.38 -4.04 4.79
CA LEU A 72 -2.38 -4.14 3.73
C LEU A 72 -3.03 -5.53 3.70
N ALA A 73 -2.24 -6.60 3.83
CA ALA A 73 -2.75 -7.97 3.91
C ALA A 73 -3.68 -8.16 5.12
N LEU A 74 -3.33 -7.61 6.28
CA LEU A 74 -4.15 -7.67 7.48
C LEU A 74 -5.45 -6.88 7.36
N ALA A 75 -5.40 -5.65 6.83
CA ALA A 75 -6.59 -4.82 6.61
C ALA A 75 -7.59 -5.53 5.68
N LEU A 76 -7.07 -6.18 4.63
CA LEU A 76 -7.85 -6.97 3.69
C LEU A 76 -8.52 -8.18 4.34
N GLN A 77 -7.77 -8.95 5.13
CA GLN A 77 -8.32 -10.08 5.87
C GLN A 77 -9.43 -9.62 6.82
N GLN A 78 -9.23 -8.53 7.56
CA GLN A 78 -10.23 -8.02 8.50
C GLN A 78 -11.52 -7.61 7.80
N HIS A 79 -11.43 -6.89 6.68
CA HIS A 79 -12.60 -6.47 5.91
C HIS A 79 -13.40 -7.67 5.38
N HIS A 80 -12.70 -8.69 4.87
CA HIS A 80 -13.34 -9.89 4.35
C HIS A 80 -13.89 -10.81 5.45
N SER A 81 -13.23 -10.89 6.60
CA SER A 81 -13.66 -11.67 7.77
C SER A 81 -14.95 -11.13 8.41
N VAL A 82 -15.25 -9.84 8.23
CA VAL A 82 -16.47 -9.19 8.75
C VAL A 82 -17.66 -9.38 7.79
N GLN A 83 -17.41 -9.78 6.54
CA GLN A 83 -18.43 -9.95 5.52
C GLN A 83 -19.27 -11.26 5.53
N PRO A 84 -19.04 -12.33 6.34
CA PRO A 84 -19.80 -13.57 6.20
C PRO A 84 -21.13 -13.63 6.98
N ALA A 85 -21.74 -12.51 7.42
CA ALA A 85 -22.92 -12.56 8.29
C ALA A 85 -24.17 -11.80 7.79
N GLN A 86 -24.18 -11.23 6.59
CA GLN A 86 -25.36 -10.49 6.09
C GLN A 86 -25.74 -10.85 4.65
N SER A 87 -26.15 -12.09 4.44
CA SER A 87 -26.93 -12.46 3.25
C SER A 87 -27.76 -13.72 3.52
N HIS A 88 -28.71 -13.64 4.44
CA HIS A 88 -29.91 -14.47 4.44
C HIS A 88 -31.01 -13.80 5.28
N THR A 89 -31.89 -13.04 4.63
CA THR A 89 -33.31 -12.96 4.97
C THR A 89 -34.11 -12.55 3.75
#